data_AF-A0A1V5G960-F1
#
_entry.id   AF-A0A1V5G960-F1
#
_cell.length_a   1.000
_cell.length_b   1.000
_cell.length_c   1.000
_cell.angle_alpha   90.00
_cell.angle_beta   90.00
_cell.angle_gamma   90.00
#
_symmetry.space_group_name_H-M   'P 1'
#
loop_
_entity.id
_entity.type
_entity.pdbx_description
1 polymer ?
#
loop_
_entity_poly.entity_id
_entity_poly.type
_entity_poly.pdbx_seq_one_letter_code
_entity_poly.pdbx_strand_id
1 'polypeptide(L)'
;MSGCANTRSALSALIDGEASPRRQANLLRHLESCPECRAEYERLKRADSLARMDSAPPEPLDLPVRMGAIARQRWVERSAETRPESRRAWIRTARIALQAAAAAAALALGAVSGWHYASDGDSRRAAASDANYAIGVLYGLDALGGAGAGSLESAYSALALPDETEILP
;
A
#
# COMPACT_ATOMS: atom_id res chain seq x y z
N MET A 1 11.14 -69.43 -24.63
CA MET A 1 10.29 -69.40 -25.84
C MET A 1 8.90 -68.76 -25.61
N SER A 2 8.25 -68.90 -24.44
CA SER A 2 6.94 -68.26 -24.17
C SER A 2 6.96 -66.72 -24.10
N GLY A 3 8.11 -66.11 -23.76
CA GLY A 3 8.26 -64.65 -23.70
C GLY A 3 8.29 -63.94 -25.06
N CYS A 4 8.70 -64.64 -26.13
CA CYS A 4 8.84 -64.04 -27.46
C CYS A 4 7.48 -63.73 -28.10
N ALA A 5 6.50 -64.64 -27.98
CA ALA A 5 5.17 -64.43 -28.52
C ALA A 5 4.46 -63.22 -27.87
N ASN A 6 4.55 -63.13 -26.53
CA ASN A 6 4.01 -61.99 -25.78
C ASN A 6 4.76 -60.68 -26.07
N THR A 7 6.06 -60.74 -26.34
CA THR A 7 6.82 -59.55 -26.72
C THR A 7 6.44 -59.07 -28.11
N ARG A 8 6.39 -59.98 -29.10
CA ARG A 8 6.03 -59.68 -30.50
C ARG A 8 4.64 -59.06 -30.61
N SER A 9 3.65 -59.59 -29.91
CA SER A 9 2.28 -59.02 -29.92
C SER A 9 2.20 -57.64 -29.28
N ALA A 10 3.15 -57.27 -28.42
CA ALA A 10 3.18 -55.99 -27.71
C ALA A 10 4.16 -54.96 -28.34
N LEU A 11 4.83 -55.29 -29.46
CA LEU A 11 5.80 -54.38 -30.08
C LEU A 11 5.14 -53.14 -30.69
N SER A 12 3.96 -53.26 -31.29
CA SER A 12 3.23 -52.08 -31.83
C SER A 12 2.88 -51.11 -30.71
N ALA A 13 2.20 -51.61 -29.66
CA ALA A 13 1.85 -50.80 -28.48
C ALA A 13 3.08 -50.16 -27.80
N LEU A 14 4.27 -50.78 -27.91
CA LEU A 14 5.52 -50.18 -27.43
C LEU A 14 5.99 -49.01 -28.32
N ILE A 15 5.83 -49.11 -29.64
CA ILE A 15 6.17 -48.06 -30.61
C ILE A 15 5.19 -46.88 -30.50
N ASP A 16 3.90 -47.19 -30.33
CA ASP A 16 2.82 -46.21 -30.20
C ASP A 16 2.79 -45.52 -28.82
N GLY A 17 3.55 -46.03 -27.84
CA GLY A 17 3.60 -45.49 -26.48
C GLY A 17 2.43 -45.90 -25.59
N GLU A 18 1.64 -46.90 -25.98
CA GLU A 18 0.44 -47.37 -25.29
C GLU A 18 0.75 -48.41 -24.18
N ALA A 19 1.99 -48.90 -24.11
CA ALA A 19 2.42 -49.82 -23.07
C ALA A 19 2.61 -49.11 -21.72
N SER A 20 2.07 -49.67 -20.62
CA SER A 20 2.32 -49.15 -19.27
C SER A 20 3.81 -49.18 -18.90
N PRO A 21 4.31 -48.29 -18.02
CA PRO A 21 5.75 -48.20 -17.71
C PRO A 21 6.38 -49.52 -17.26
N ARG A 22 5.65 -50.30 -16.45
CA ARG A 22 6.08 -51.63 -15.99
C ARG A 22 6.17 -52.63 -17.16
N ARG A 23 5.24 -52.56 -18.11
CA ARG A 23 5.21 -53.44 -19.28
C ARG A 23 6.32 -53.07 -20.26
N GLN A 24 6.53 -51.78 -20.50
CA GLN A 24 7.63 -51.25 -21.30
C GLN A 24 9.00 -51.73 -20.79
N ALA A 25 9.28 -51.60 -19.49
CA ALA A 25 10.54 -52.06 -18.91
C ALA A 25 10.79 -53.57 -19.10
N ASN A 26 9.74 -54.39 -19.01
CA ASN A 26 9.85 -55.83 -19.27
C ASN A 26 10.10 -56.15 -20.74
N LEU A 27 9.45 -55.44 -21.66
CA LEU A 27 9.65 -55.61 -23.10
C LEU A 27 11.07 -55.20 -23.51
N LEU A 28 11.55 -54.05 -23.03
CA LEU A 28 12.92 -53.58 -23.31
C LEU A 28 13.98 -54.58 -22.84
N ARG A 29 13.83 -55.14 -21.64
CA ARG A 29 14.72 -56.20 -21.13
C ARG A 29 14.72 -57.46 -22.00
N HIS A 30 13.56 -57.81 -22.59
CA HIS A 30 13.50 -58.92 -23.53
C HIS A 30 14.23 -58.59 -24.84
N LEU A 31 14.12 -57.36 -25.34
CA LEU A 31 14.84 -56.91 -26.54
C LEU A 31 16.36 -56.87 -26.34
N GLU A 32 16.84 -56.64 -25.11
CA GLU A 32 18.25 -56.73 -24.75
C GLU A 32 18.80 -58.17 -24.83
N SER A 33 17.96 -59.16 -24.51
CA SER A 33 18.35 -60.58 -24.45
C SER A 33 17.98 -61.41 -25.69
N CYS A 34 17.05 -60.95 -26.52
CA CYS A 34 16.55 -61.68 -27.68
C CYS A 34 16.80 -60.93 -29.01
N PRO A 35 17.75 -61.39 -29.85
CA PRO A 35 18.09 -60.72 -31.10
C PRO A 35 16.96 -60.79 -32.14
N GLU A 36 16.15 -61.84 -32.15
CA GLU A 36 15.01 -61.96 -33.08
C GLU A 36 13.93 -60.91 -32.80
N CYS A 37 13.56 -60.74 -31.53
CA CYS A 37 12.56 -59.72 -31.16
C CYS A 37 13.10 -58.31 -31.38
N ARG A 38 14.41 -58.10 -31.20
CA ARG A 38 15.07 -56.83 -31.55
C ARG A 38 15.00 -56.53 -33.04
N ALA A 39 15.30 -57.51 -33.90
CA ALA A 39 15.23 -57.34 -35.34
C ALA A 39 13.82 -56.98 -35.82
N GLU A 40 12.79 -57.60 -35.23
CA GLU A 40 11.39 -57.29 -35.53
C GLU A 40 10.99 -55.89 -35.05
N TYR A 41 11.41 -55.51 -33.85
CA TYR A 41 11.20 -54.15 -33.33
C TYR A 41 11.80 -53.08 -34.25
N GLU A 42 13.05 -53.26 -34.70
CA GLU A 42 13.71 -52.33 -35.62
C GLU A 42 13.06 -52.30 -37.02
N ARG A 43 12.46 -53.42 -37.47
CA ARG A 43 11.68 -53.43 -38.71
C ARG A 43 10.41 -52.59 -38.56
N LEU A 44 9.64 -52.80 -37.50
CA LEU A 44 8.42 -52.04 -37.22
C LEU A 44 8.71 -50.55 -37.00
N LYS A 45 9.77 -50.22 -36.26
CA LYS A 45 10.19 -48.83 -36.02
C LYS A 45 10.56 -48.09 -37.31
N ARG A 46 11.22 -48.77 -38.26
CA ARG A 46 11.49 -48.19 -39.58
C ARG A 46 10.20 -47.94 -40.35
N ALA A 47 9.25 -48.87 -40.34
CA ALA A 47 7.96 -48.68 -40.99
C ALA A 47 7.18 -47.49 -40.41
N ASP A 48 7.11 -47.36 -39.07
CA ASP A 48 6.49 -46.21 -38.39
C ASP A 48 7.18 -44.88 -38.78
N SER A 49 8.51 -44.86 -38.83
CA SER A 49 9.23 -43.64 -39.22
C SER A 49 8.91 -43.19 -40.64
N LEU A 50 8.78 -44.13 -41.59
CA LEU A 50 8.41 -43.82 -42.97
C LEU A 50 6.97 -43.33 -43.07
N ALA A 51 6.05 -43.94 -42.32
CA ALA A 51 4.66 -43.52 -42.28
C ALA A 51 4.49 -42.09 -41.74
N ARG A 52 5.27 -41.73 -40.71
CA ARG A 52 5.25 -40.37 -40.12
C ARG A 52 5.77 -39.29 -41.05
N MET A 53 6.74 -39.61 -41.92
CA MET A 53 7.28 -38.65 -42.88
C MET A 53 6.26 -38.24 -43.95
N ASP A 54 5.41 -39.18 -44.37
CA ASP A 54 4.38 -38.94 -45.39
C ASP A 54 3.09 -38.34 -44.82
N SER A 55 2.82 -38.59 -43.53
CA SER A 55 1.56 -38.25 -42.87
C SER A 55 1.58 -36.91 -42.13
N ALA A 56 2.65 -36.12 -42.21
CA ALA A 56 2.69 -34.81 -41.54
C ALA A 56 1.76 -33.84 -42.30
N PRO A 57 0.59 -33.47 -41.75
CA PRO A 57 -0.22 -32.44 -42.37
C PRO A 57 0.59 -31.14 -42.38
N PRO A 58 0.48 -30.30 -43.42
CA PRO A 58 1.15 -29.01 -43.42
C PRO A 58 0.71 -28.25 -42.18
N GLU A 59 1.66 -27.91 -41.32
CA GLU A 59 1.39 -27.14 -40.12
C GLU A 59 0.69 -25.84 -40.56
N PRO A 60 -0.49 -25.52 -40.00
CA PRO A 60 -1.16 -24.30 -40.40
C PRO A 60 -0.26 -23.12 -40.04
N LEU A 61 0.03 -22.28 -41.02
CA LEU A 61 1.00 -21.18 -40.96
C LEU A 61 0.72 -20.19 -39.81
N ASP A 62 -0.47 -20.23 -39.21
CA ASP A 62 -0.91 -19.38 -38.12
C ASP A 62 -0.58 -19.91 -36.71
N LEU A 63 -0.21 -21.19 -36.55
CA LEU A 63 0.00 -21.80 -35.24
C LEU A 63 1.13 -21.11 -34.44
N PRO A 64 2.32 -20.85 -35.01
CA PRO A 64 3.41 -20.19 -34.30
C PRO A 64 3.03 -18.75 -33.91
N VAL A 65 2.28 -18.06 -34.77
CA VAL A 65 1.80 -16.70 -34.54
C VAL A 65 0.81 -16.67 -33.37
N ARG A 66 -0.14 -17.61 -33.33
CA ARG A 66 -1.13 -17.74 -32.25
C ARG A 66 -0.47 -18.10 -30.92
N MET A 67 0.48 -19.04 -30.93
CA MET A 67 1.22 -19.40 -29.72
C MET A 67 2.08 -18.23 -29.21
N GLY A 68 2.73 -17.49 -30.12
CA GLY A 68 3.48 -16.29 -29.78
C GLY A 68 2.60 -15.15 -29.23
N ALA A 69 1.36 -15.02 -29.68
CA ALA A 69 0.40 -14.07 -29.13
C ALA A 69 0.00 -14.43 -27.69
N ILE A 70 -0.33 -15.71 -27.42
CA ILE A 70 -0.67 -16.21 -26.08
C ILE A 70 0.51 -16.06 -25.12
N ALA A 71 1.73 -16.39 -25.57
CA ALA A 71 2.94 -16.25 -24.75
C ALA A 71 3.20 -14.78 -24.35
N ARG A 72 3.02 -13.83 -25.29
CA ARG A 72 3.17 -12.40 -25.01
C ARG A 72 2.12 -11.89 -24.02
N GLN A 73 0.86 -12.29 -24.16
CA GLN A 73 -0.20 -11.90 -23.23
C GLN A 73 0.13 -12.35 -21.80
N ARG A 74 0.50 -13.62 -21.61
CA ARG A 74 0.89 -14.15 -20.30
C ARG A 74 2.11 -13.44 -19.70
N TRP A 75 3.06 -13.03 -20.53
CA TRP A 75 4.23 -12.29 -20.07
C TRP A 75 3.88 -10.88 -19.57
N VAL A 76 2.98 -10.18 -20.27
CA VAL A 76 2.49 -8.85 -19.86
C VAL A 76 1.69 -8.93 -18.55
N GLU A 77 0.78 -9.90 -18.44
CA GLU A 77 -0.03 -10.12 -17.22
C GLU A 77 0.86 -10.40 -16.00
N ARG A 78 1.81 -11.34 -16.14
CA ARG A 78 2.76 -11.64 -15.07
C ARG A 78 3.62 -10.44 -14.70
N SER A 79 4.05 -9.66 -15.69
CA SER A 79 4.83 -8.44 -15.45
C SER A 79 4.01 -7.36 -14.73
N ALA A 80 2.71 -7.24 -15.05
CA ALA A 80 1.81 -6.33 -14.37
C ALA A 80 1.55 -6.72 -12.92
N GLU A 81 1.48 -8.01 -12.63
CA GLU A 81 1.28 -8.56 -11.30
C GLU A 81 2.54 -8.44 -10.42
N THR A 82 3.74 -8.54 -11.02
CA THR A 82 5.01 -8.28 -10.32
C THR A 82 5.27 -6.80 -10.02
N ARG A 83 4.36 -5.88 -10.37
CA ARG A 83 4.52 -4.46 -10.06
C ARG A 83 4.52 -4.32 -8.53
N PRO A 84 5.68 -4.04 -7.91
CA PRO A 84 5.86 -4.35 -6.51
C PRO A 84 4.94 -3.46 -5.67
N GLU A 85 4.13 -4.08 -4.80
CA GLU A 85 3.28 -3.35 -3.85
C GLU A 85 4.09 -2.34 -3.04
N SER A 86 5.38 -2.61 -2.82
CA SER A 86 6.33 -1.72 -2.16
C SER A 86 6.43 -0.34 -2.81
N ARG A 87 6.34 -0.23 -4.15
CA ARG A 87 6.39 1.08 -4.83
C ARG A 87 5.12 1.88 -4.58
N ARG A 88 3.95 1.21 -4.52
CA ARG A 88 2.67 1.86 -4.21
C ARG A 88 2.61 2.25 -2.72
N ALA A 89 3.06 1.37 -1.82
CA ALA A 89 3.14 1.62 -0.39
C ALA A 89 4.11 2.76 -0.05
N TRP A 90 5.28 2.81 -0.71
CA TRP A 90 6.27 3.87 -0.52
C TRP A 90 5.74 5.24 -0.98
N ILE A 91 5.06 5.31 -2.14
CA ILE A 91 4.44 6.57 -2.60
C ILE A 91 3.34 7.04 -1.64
N ARG A 92 2.53 6.12 -1.09
CA ARG A 92 1.49 6.46 -0.10
C ARG A 92 2.10 6.98 1.20
N THR A 93 3.10 6.29 1.74
CA THR A 93 3.77 6.70 2.98
C THR A 93 4.52 8.02 2.82
N ALA A 94 5.19 8.25 1.68
CA ALA A 94 5.82 9.53 1.36
C ALA A 94 4.82 10.69 1.30
N ARG A 95 3.62 10.47 0.73
CA ARG A 95 2.54 11.48 0.70
C ARG A 95 2.00 11.80 2.08
N ILE A 96 1.77 10.78 2.91
CA ILE A 96 1.30 10.98 4.30
C ILE A 96 2.35 11.75 5.10
N ALA A 97 3.63 11.40 4.97
CA ALA A 97 4.72 12.10 5.64
C ALA A 97 4.80 13.58 5.21
N LEU A 98 4.65 13.86 3.92
CA LEU A 98 4.63 15.24 3.40
C LEU A 98 3.45 16.05 3.96
N GLN A 99 2.25 15.45 4.02
CA GLN A 99 1.07 16.11 4.58
C GLN A 99 1.21 16.38 6.08
N ALA A 100 1.75 15.42 6.84
CA ALA A 100 2.01 15.58 8.27
C ALA A 100 3.03 16.71 8.53
N ALA A 101 4.10 16.79 7.72
CA ALA A 101 5.08 17.86 7.81
C ALA A 101 4.47 19.24 7.52
N ALA A 102 3.60 19.35 6.51
CA ALA A 102 2.90 20.59 6.20
C ALA A 102 1.96 21.05 7.33
N ALA A 103 1.21 20.12 7.93
CA ALA A 103 0.34 20.43 9.06
C ALA A 103 1.14 20.88 10.30
N ALA A 104 2.26 20.21 10.61
CA ALA A 104 3.15 20.61 11.70
C ALA A 104 3.75 22.00 11.48
N ALA A 105 4.18 22.31 10.25
CA ALA A 105 4.69 23.64 9.89
C ALA A 105 3.61 24.73 10.06
N ALA A 106 2.37 24.47 9.65
CA ALA A 106 1.27 25.41 9.83
C ALA A 106 0.96 25.68 11.32
N LEU A 107 0.96 24.63 12.16
CA LEU A 107 0.78 24.77 13.60
C LEU A 107 1.93 25.55 14.25
N ALA A 108 3.17 25.29 13.85
CA ALA A 108 4.34 26.02 14.35
C ALA A 108 4.28 27.51 13.95
N LEU A 109 3.94 27.82 12.69
CA LEU A 109 3.75 29.20 12.24
C LEU A 109 2.61 29.90 12.97
N GLY A 110 1.51 29.20 13.25
CA GLY A 110 0.40 29.71 14.06
C GLY A 110 0.82 30.01 15.51
N ALA A 111 1.60 29.12 16.12
CA ALA A 111 2.10 29.32 17.49
C ALA A 111 3.10 30.49 17.59
N VAL A 112 4.02 30.59 16.62
CA VAL A 112 5.00 31.69 16.57
C VAL A 112 4.32 33.03 16.31
N SER A 113 3.39 33.09 15.35
CA SER A 113 2.63 34.32 15.10
C SER A 113 1.77 34.69 16.30
N GLY A 114 1.11 33.73 16.95
CA GLY A 114 0.38 33.95 18.20
C GLY A 114 1.24 34.52 19.32
N TRP A 115 2.48 34.05 19.48
CA TRP A 115 3.43 34.58 20.48
C TRP A 115 3.81 36.04 20.16
N HIS A 116 4.14 36.34 18.90
CA HIS A 116 4.45 37.72 18.49
C HIS A 116 3.26 38.65 18.72
N TYR A 117 2.04 38.24 18.36
CA TYR A 117 0.83 39.05 18.59
C TYR A 117 0.47 39.21 20.07
N ALA A 118 0.73 38.22 20.92
CA ALA A 118 0.51 38.33 22.36
C ALA A 118 1.49 39.33 23.01
N SER A 119 2.78 39.26 22.64
CA SER A 119 3.81 40.16 23.15
C SER A 119 3.65 41.61 22.69
N ASP A 120 3.27 41.83 21.42
CA ASP A 120 2.89 43.17 20.91
C ASP A 120 1.56 43.64 21.50
N GLY A 121 0.64 42.71 21.76
CA GLY A 121 -0.66 42.96 22.38
C GLY A 121 -0.54 43.50 23.79
N ASP A 122 0.37 42.95 24.61
CA ASP A 122 0.60 43.45 25.97
C ASP A 122 1.25 44.84 25.97
N SER A 123 2.16 45.10 25.02
CA SER A 123 2.76 46.42 24.82
C SER A 123 1.73 47.45 24.35
N ARG A 124 0.83 47.07 23.44
CA ARG A 124 -0.28 47.90 22.97
C ARG A 124 -1.38 48.09 24.01
N ARG A 125 -1.66 47.08 24.84
CA ARG A 125 -2.62 47.15 25.96
C ARG A 125 -2.10 48.05 27.07
N ALA A 126 -0.81 48.01 27.39
CA ALA A 126 -0.18 48.93 28.32
C ALA A 126 -0.21 50.38 27.78
N ALA A 127 0.15 50.58 26.51
CA ALA A 127 0.06 51.91 25.89
C ALA A 127 -1.39 52.43 25.79
N ALA A 128 -2.36 51.54 25.52
CA ALA A 128 -3.78 51.89 25.50
C ALA A 128 -4.37 52.11 26.90
N SER A 129 -3.89 51.41 27.93
CA SER A 129 -4.31 51.67 29.31
C SER A 129 -3.80 53.03 29.79
N ASP A 130 -2.57 53.38 29.45
CA ASP A 130 -2.00 54.69 29.79
C ASP A 130 -2.75 55.83 29.09
N ALA A 131 -3.12 55.66 27.82
CA ALA A 131 -3.93 56.62 27.08
C ALA A 131 -5.36 56.72 27.64
N ASN A 132 -6.01 55.60 27.94
CA ASN A 132 -7.36 55.59 28.51
C ASN A 132 -7.38 56.15 29.94
N TYR A 133 -6.32 55.93 30.73
CA TYR A 133 -6.15 56.52 32.05
C TYR A 133 -6.01 58.04 31.95
N ALA A 134 -5.16 58.55 31.04
CA ALA A 134 -5.00 59.98 30.82
C ALA A 134 -6.30 60.66 30.35
N ILE A 135 -7.07 60.00 29.46
CA ILE A 135 -8.40 60.47 29.05
C ILE A 135 -9.38 60.45 30.23
N GLY A 136 -9.35 59.40 31.06
CA GLY A 136 -10.18 59.30 32.27
C GLY A 136 -9.93 60.42 33.26
N VAL A 137 -8.66 60.82 33.45
CA VAL A 137 -8.28 61.94 34.32
C VAL A 137 -8.74 63.29 33.74
N LEU A 138 -8.55 63.52 32.44
CA LEU A 138 -8.95 64.77 31.78
C LEU A 138 -10.45 65.02 31.82
N TYR A 139 -11.26 63.98 31.70
CA TYR A 139 -12.73 64.06 31.72
C TYR A 139 -13.36 63.74 33.08
N GLY A 140 -12.55 63.53 34.14
CA GLY A 140 -13.03 63.25 35.49
C GLY A 140 -13.77 61.91 35.63
N LEU A 141 -13.56 60.98 34.71
CA LEU A 141 -14.19 59.65 34.70
C LEU A 141 -13.51 58.68 35.69
N ASP A 142 -12.42 59.07 36.33
CA ASP A 142 -11.72 58.30 37.37
C ASP A 142 -12.62 58.03 38.60
N ALA A 143 -13.65 58.87 38.83
CA ALA A 143 -14.67 58.64 39.86
C ALA A 143 -15.55 57.40 39.62
N LEU A 144 -15.59 56.91 38.38
CA LEU A 144 -16.32 55.68 38.01
C LEU A 144 -15.44 54.42 38.16
N GLY A 145 -14.13 54.58 38.38
CA GLY A 145 -13.18 53.48 38.60
C GLY A 145 -13.10 53.07 40.08
N GLY A 146 -12.92 51.78 40.35
CA GLY A 146 -13.02 51.20 41.70
C GLY A 146 -11.80 51.35 42.61
N ALA A 147 -10.81 52.20 42.30
CA ALA A 147 -9.54 52.19 43.02
C ALA A 147 -8.90 53.57 43.27
N GLY A 148 -9.71 54.62 43.42
CA GLY A 148 -9.25 55.98 43.73
C GLY A 148 -10.01 56.60 44.90
N ALA A 149 -9.34 57.49 45.65
CA ALA A 149 -9.92 58.21 46.79
C ALA A 149 -11.10 59.15 46.42
N GLY A 150 -11.39 59.31 45.12
CA GLY A 150 -12.58 60.00 44.58
C GLY A 150 -13.64 59.06 43.96
N SER A 151 -13.52 57.74 44.16
CA SER A 151 -14.44 56.75 43.60
C SER A 151 -15.82 56.82 44.27
N LEU A 152 -16.88 56.66 43.48
CA LEU A 152 -18.26 56.52 43.94
C LEU A 152 -18.43 55.37 44.97
N GLU A 153 -17.63 54.31 44.86
CA GLU A 153 -17.64 53.19 45.80
C GLU A 153 -17.22 53.65 47.21
N SER A 154 -16.14 54.45 47.30
CA SER A 154 -15.67 55.02 48.57
C SER A 154 -16.68 55.98 49.20
N ALA A 155 -17.35 56.80 48.38
CA ALA A 155 -18.40 57.71 48.83
C ALA A 155 -19.62 56.93 49.33
N TYR A 156 -19.99 55.83 48.68
CA TYR A 156 -21.09 54.97 49.12
C TYR A 156 -20.74 54.21 50.40
N SER A 157 -19.52 53.68 50.54
CA SER A 157 -19.05 53.06 51.78
C SER A 157 -19.00 54.04 52.95
N ALA A 158 -18.66 55.31 52.72
CA ALA A 158 -18.70 56.34 53.74
C ALA A 158 -20.14 56.70 54.18
N LEU A 159 -21.11 56.56 53.29
CA LEU A 159 -22.54 56.78 53.57
C LEU A 159 -23.25 55.54 54.16
N ALA A 160 -22.68 54.35 54.03
CA ALA A 160 -23.33 53.07 54.33
C ALA A 160 -23.03 52.50 55.73
N LEU A 161 -22.60 53.30 56.70
CA LEU A 161 -22.51 52.87 58.10
C LEU A 161 -23.68 53.45 58.92
N PRO A 162 -24.59 52.60 59.45
CA PRO A 162 -25.53 53.04 60.49
C PRO A 162 -24.78 53.26 61.81
N ASP A 163 -25.18 54.34 62.48
CA ASP A 163 -24.79 54.72 63.84
C ASP A 163 -25.25 53.64 64.83
N GLU A 164 -24.34 52.73 65.20
CA GLU A 164 -24.52 51.84 66.34
C GLU A 164 -23.45 52.14 67.39
N THR A 165 -23.90 52.76 68.50
CA THR A 165 -23.34 52.87 69.88
C THR A 165 -23.27 54.34 70.30
N GLU A 166 -24.06 54.87 71.24
CA GLU A 166 -24.10 54.60 72.70
C GLU A 166 -25.43 55.14 73.26
N ILE A 167 -26.37 54.34 73.76
CA ILE A 167 -26.59 53.91 75.16
C ILE A 167 -26.01 54.80 76.29
N LEU A 168 -26.92 55.17 77.23
CA LEU A 168 -26.78 55.52 78.67
C LEU A 168 -26.75 57.02 79.06
N PRO A 169 -27.22 57.39 80.29
CA PRO A 169 -27.70 56.56 81.41
C PRO A 169 -29.21 56.66 81.71
#